data_AF-A0A7R9HF53-F1
#
_entry.id   AF-A0A7R9HF53-F1
#
_cell.length_a   1.000
_cell.length_b   1.000
_cell.length_c   1.000
_cell.angle_alpha   90.00
_cell.angle_beta   90.00
_cell.angle_gamma   90.00
#
_symmetry.space_group_name_H-M   'P 1'
#
loop_
_entity.id
_entity.type
_entity.pdbx_description
1 polymer ?
#
loop_
_entity_poly.entity_id
_entity_poly.type
_entity_poly.pdbx_seq_one_letter_code
_entity_poly.pdbx_strand_id
1 'polypeptide(L)'
;MLVVHTCSVTGCYGSSTINPGLTFFRFPTGDKLRYLKWVDVSQNPLLMAHREKFIYAHICTSHFDASQFRTRLQDKLVHKA
;
A
#
# COMPACT_ATOMS: atom_id res chain seq x y z
N MET A 1 3.08 19.45 -7.56
CA MET A 1 2.94 18.25 -8.40
C MET A 1 2.03 17.29 -7.66
N LEU A 2 0.82 16.99 -8.16
CA LEU A 2 -0.08 16.03 -7.51
C LEU A 2 0.51 14.63 -7.70
N VAL A 3 0.96 13.98 -6.63
CA VAL A 3 1.41 12.59 -6.70
C VAL A 3 0.18 11.71 -6.80
N VAL A 4 0.00 11.09 -7.96
CA VAL A 4 -1.08 10.12 -8.18
C VAL A 4 -0.59 8.76 -7.73
N HIS A 5 -1.31 8.14 -6.81
CA HIS A 5 -1.06 6.78 -6.36
C HIS A 5 -2.07 5.84 -7.00
N THR A 6 -1.58 4.74 -7.56
CA THR A 6 -2.39 3.65 -8.09
C THR A 6 -2.13 2.36 -7.32
N CYS A 7 -3.18 1.58 -7.10
CA CYS A 7 -3.06 0.29 -6.45
C CYS A 7 -2.33 -0.70 -7.37
N SER A 8 -1.38 -1.45 -6.82
CA SER A 8 -0.58 -2.44 -7.56
C SER A 8 -1.17 -3.85 -7.54
N VAL A 9 -2.31 -4.05 -6.87
CA VAL A 9 -3.04 -5.32 -6.87
C VAL A 9 -3.66 -5.54 -8.25
N THR A 10 -3.41 -6.71 -8.84
CA THR A 10 -3.94 -7.08 -10.16
C THR A 10 -5.46 -6.99 -10.17
N GLY A 11 -6.02 -6.24 -11.13
CA GLY A 11 -7.47 -6.02 -11.26
C GLY A 11 -8.05 -4.95 -10.32
N CYS A 12 -7.23 -4.30 -9.49
CA CYS A 12 -7.69 -3.16 -8.69
C CYS A 12 -7.53 -1.85 -9.47
N TYR A 13 -8.61 -1.06 -9.53
CA TYR A 13 -8.63 0.26 -10.18
C TYR A 13 -8.50 1.42 -9.17
N GLY A 14 -8.13 1.12 -7.92
CA GLY A 14 -7.97 2.12 -6.87
C GLY A 14 -6.92 3.16 -7.24
N SER A 15 -7.33 4.42 -7.33
CA SER A 15 -6.47 5.57 -7.61
C SER A 15 -6.74 6.70 -6.64
N SER A 16 -5.73 7.46 -6.22
CA SER A 16 -5.93 8.64 -5.36
C SER A 16 -6.76 9.74 -6.02
N THR A 17 -6.83 9.75 -7.36
CA THR A 17 -7.66 10.71 -8.12
C THR A 17 -9.10 10.24 -8.30
N ILE A 18 -9.34 8.93 -8.38
CA ILE A 18 -10.67 8.35 -8.60
C ILE A 18 -11.36 8.09 -7.25
N ASN A 19 -10.58 7.66 -6.25
CA ASN A 19 -11.05 7.24 -4.94
C ASN A 19 -10.28 8.01 -3.84
N PRO A 20 -10.63 9.29 -3.59
CA PRO A 20 -9.91 10.12 -2.63
C PRO A 20 -9.98 9.61 -1.18
N GLY A 21 -10.95 8.74 -0.86
CA GLY A 21 -11.04 8.08 0.45
C GLY A 21 -10.09 6.89 0.64
N LEU A 22 -9.42 6.42 -0.42
CA LEU A 22 -8.44 5.35 -0.29
C LEU A 22 -7.10 5.89 0.20
N THR A 23 -6.57 5.26 1.24
CA THR A 23 -5.16 5.42 1.63
C THR A 23 -4.31 4.40 0.89
N PHE A 24 -3.10 4.78 0.48
CA PHE A 24 -2.17 3.95 -0.29
C PHE A 24 -0.93 3.66 0.55
N PHE A 25 -0.66 2.38 0.79
CA PHE A 25 0.45 1.94 1.62
C PHE A 25 1.60 1.42 0.76
N ARG A 26 2.79 1.96 0.98
CA ARG A 26 4.01 1.53 0.28
C ARG A 26 4.44 0.14 0.73
N PHE A 27 5.03 -0.62 -0.18
CA PHE A 27 5.60 -1.92 0.15
C PHE A 27 6.71 -1.83 1.23
N PRO A 28 6.79 -2.80 2.15
CA PRO A 28 7.84 -2.85 3.17
C PRO A 28 9.24 -2.94 2.56
N THR A 29 10.14 -2.02 2.94
CA THR A 29 11.53 -2.00 2.47
C THR A 29 12.47 -2.79 3.38
N GLY A 30 12.27 -2.72 4.70
CA GLY A 30 13.12 -3.38 5.72
C GLY A 30 12.66 -4.76 6.20
N ASP A 31 11.48 -5.22 5.78
CA ASP A 31 10.94 -6.53 6.20
C ASP A 31 10.64 -7.38 4.96
N LYS A 32 11.56 -8.32 4.68
CA LYS A 32 11.49 -9.18 3.48
C LYS A 32 10.31 -10.14 3.52
N LEU A 33 9.97 -10.69 4.69
CA LEU A 33 8.87 -11.65 4.82
C LEU A 33 7.53 -10.93 4.62
N ARG A 34 7.38 -9.74 5.19
CA ARG A 34 6.18 -8.92 4.98
C ARG A 34 6.06 -8.43 3.54
N TYR A 35 7.18 -8.06 2.92
CA TYR A 35 7.22 -7.72 1.49
C TYR A 35 6.69 -8.88 0.64
N LEU A 36 7.19 -10.11 0.84
CA LEU A 36 6.74 -11.29 0.08
C LEU A 36 5.24 -11.56 0.26
N LYS A 37 4.71 -11.42 1.49
CA LYS A 37 3.26 -11.52 1.74
C LYS A 37 2.46 -10.49 0.95
N TRP A 38 2.96 -9.25 0.84
CA TRP A 38 2.27 -8.21 0.09
C TRP A 38 2.34 -8.43 -1.42
N VAL A 39 3.44 -9.01 -1.90
CA VAL A 39 3.57 -9.39 -3.31
C VAL A 39 2.58 -10.50 -3.64
N ASP A 40 2.44 -11.49 -2.77
CA ASP A 40 1.42 -12.53 -2.89
C ASP A 40 0.01 -11.92 -2.90
N VAL A 41 -0.33 -11.02 -1.97
CA VAL A 41 -1.63 -10.31 -1.98
C VAL A 41 -1.85 -9.52 -3.28
N SER A 42 -0.80 -8.90 -3.82
CA SER A 42 -0.92 -8.13 -5.06
C SER A 42 -1.21 -8.98 -6.29
N GLN A 43 -0.89 -10.28 -6.25
CA GLN A 43 -0.95 -11.18 -7.42
C GLN A 43 -0.31 -10.54 -8.67
N ASN A 44 0.73 -9.72 -8.46
CA ASN A 44 1.39 -8.96 -9.50
C ASN A 44 2.78 -9.54 -9.77
N PRO A 45 2.96 -10.29 -10.87
CA PRO A 45 4.21 -11.00 -11.15
C PRO A 45 5.41 -10.06 -11.35
N LEU A 46 5.16 -8.80 -11.74
CA LEU A 46 6.24 -7.82 -11.93
C LEU A 46 6.87 -7.40 -10.60
N LEU A 47 6.11 -7.41 -9.51
CA LEU A 47 6.61 -7.11 -8.16
C LEU A 47 7.46 -8.24 -7.57
N MET A 48 7.28 -9.48 -8.03
CA MET A 48 8.20 -10.57 -7.72
C MET A 48 9.52 -10.42 -8.48
N ALA A 49 9.45 -10.06 -9.76
CA ALA A 49 10.62 -10.08 -10.65
C ALA A 49 11.56 -8.88 -10.49
N HIS A 50 11.05 -7.68 -10.17
CA HIS A 50 11.84 -6.43 -10.24
C HIS A 50 11.61 -5.49 -9.05
N ARG A 51 11.85 -5.96 -7.82
CA ARG A 51 11.63 -5.20 -6.58
C ARG A 51 12.22 -3.78 -6.62
N GLU A 52 13.43 -3.63 -7.15
CA GLU A 52 14.16 -2.36 -7.25
C GLU A 52 13.54 -1.35 -8.20
N LYS A 53 12.71 -1.78 -9.17
CA LYS A 53 12.00 -0.90 -10.11
C LYS A 53 10.66 -0.43 -9.57
N PHE A 54 10.12 -1.09 -8.54
CA PHE A 54 8.79 -0.83 -8.01
C PHE A 54 8.82 -0.20 -6.61
N ILE A 55 9.81 0.68 -6.38
CA ILE A 55 9.92 1.45 -5.14
C ILE A 55 8.70 2.33 -4.86
N TYR A 56 7.89 2.63 -5.87
CA TYR A 56 6.64 3.41 -5.77
C TYR A 56 5.38 2.53 -5.86
N ALA A 57 5.49 1.21 -5.70
CA ALA A 57 4.32 0.34 -5.61
C ALA A 57 3.57 0.59 -4.30
N HIS A 58 2.24 0.64 -4.41
CA HIS A 58 1.34 0.84 -3.28
C HIS A 58 0.18 -0.14 -3.35
N ILE A 59 -0.33 -0.55 -2.19
CA ILE A 59 -1.60 -1.27 -2.06
C ILE A 59 -2.59 -0.34 -1.35
N CYS A 60 -3.81 -0.22 -1.88
CA CYS A 60 -4.82 0.64 -1.26
C CYS A 60 -5.48 -0.05 -0.04
N THR A 61 -6.11 0.76 0.82
CA THR A 61 -6.70 0.30 2.07
C THR A 61 -7.78 -0.78 1.93
N SER A 62 -8.38 -0.97 0.76
CA SER A 62 -9.43 -1.99 0.54
C SER A 62 -8.91 -3.42 0.54
N HIS A 63 -7.59 -3.62 0.42
CA HIS A 63 -6.97 -4.95 0.43
C HIS A 63 -6.38 -5.35 1.80
N PHE A 64 -6.61 -4.52 2.81
CA PHE A 64 -6.21 -4.81 4.17
C PHE A 64 -7.45 -4.95 5.04
N ASP A 65 -7.45 -5.96 5.89
CA ASP A 65 -8.46 -6.07 6.93
C ASP A 65 -8.23 -5.01 8.02
N ALA A 66 -9.30 -4.49 8.60
CA ALA A 66 -9.23 -3.48 9.65
C ALA A 66 -8.41 -3.92 10.88
N SER A 67 -8.33 -5.22 11.15
CA SER A 67 -7.51 -5.81 12.23
C SER A 67 -6.01 -5.86 11.92
N GLN A 68 -5.63 -5.77 10.64
CA GLN A 68 -4.22 -5.83 10.21
C GLN A 68 -3.50 -4.49 10.38
N PHE A 69 -4.25 -3.41 10.64
CA PHE A 69 -3.69 -2.13 11.02
C PHE A 69 -3.35 -2.17 12.51
N ARG A 70 -2.06 -1.95 12.86
CA ARG A 70 -1.58 -1.92 14.26
C ARG A 70 -2.34 -0.92 15.12
N THR A 71 -2.99 0.06 14.50
CA THR A 71 -3.75 1.10 15.16
C THR A 71 -4.96 1.45 14.30
N ARG A 72 -6.18 1.31 14.83
CA ARG A 72 -7.40 1.73 14.10
C ARG A 72 -7.42 3.22 13.72
N LEU A 73 -6.54 4.07 14.29
CA LEU A 73 -6.40 5.51 13.99
C LEU A 73 -5.26 6.20 14.80
N GLN A 74 -4.32 5.46 15.42
CA GLN A 74 -3.44 6.03 16.47
C GLN A 74 -2.12 6.67 15.98
N ASP A 75 -1.90 6.77 14.67
CA ASP A 75 -0.84 7.63 14.12
C ASP A 75 -1.34 9.06 13.79
N LYS A 76 -2.60 9.40 14.13
CA LYS A 76 -2.99 10.81 14.28
C LYS A 76 -2.36 11.34 15.57
N LEU A 77 -1.08 11.69 15.47
CA LEU A 77 -0.29 12.53 16.36
C LEU A 77 -1.08 13.09 17.55
N VAL A 78 -0.89 12.48 18.71
CA VAL A 78 -1.20 13.09 20.01
C VAL A 78 -0.02 13.99 20.40
N HIS A 79 0.26 15.02 19.61
CA HIS A 79 1.10 16.12 20.06
C HIS A 79 0.34 17.44 19.90
N LYS A 80 -0.12 17.89 21.07
CA LYS A 80 -0.61 19.21 21.48
C LYS A 80 -0.38 20.35 20.48
N ALA A 81 -1.47 21.05 20.17
CA ALA A 81 -1.55 22.50 20.28
C ALA A 81 -2.85 22.83 21.04
#